data_AF-A0A485D4I9-F1
#
_entry.id   AF-A0A485D4I9-F1
#
_cell.length_a   1.000
_cell.length_b   1.000
_cell.length_c   1.000
_cell.angle_alpha   90.00
_cell.angle_beta   90.00
_cell.angle_gamma   90.00
#
_symmetry.space_group_name_H-M   'P 1'
#
loop_
_entity.id
_entity.type
_entity.pdbx_description
1 polymer ?
#
loop_
_entity_poly.entity_id
_entity_poly.type
_entity_poly.pdbx_seq_one_letter_code
_entity_poly.pdbx_strand_id
1 'polypeptide(L)' 'MGNESQEALLAEMDNWPTYYPYQLTKQQVVDEMLHH' A
#
# COMPACT_ATOMS: atom_id res chain seq x y z
N MET A 1 -8.96 8.97 -3.84
CA MET A 1 -8.09 8.19 -4.73
C MET A 1 -8.91 7.85 -5.96
N GLY A 2 -8.48 8.32 -7.15
CA GLY A 2 -9.10 8.07 -8.46
C GLY A 2 -10.48 8.67 -8.70
N ASN A 3 -10.56 9.90 -9.23
CA ASN A 3 -11.83 10.52 -9.67
C ASN A 3 -11.94 10.65 -11.21
N GLU A 4 -11.02 10.06 -11.98
CA GLU A 4 -10.96 10.21 -13.44
C GLU A 4 -11.46 8.96 -14.19
N SER A 5 -10.79 7.80 -14.05
CA SER A 5 -11.25 6.52 -14.60
C SER A 5 -10.48 5.34 -13.99
N GLN A 6 -10.99 4.11 -14.14
CA GLN A 6 -10.27 2.91 -13.71
C GLN A 6 -9.03 2.64 -14.57
N GLU A 7 -9.00 3.05 -15.85
CA GLU A 7 -7.81 2.91 -16.70
C GLU A 7 -6.65 3.81 -16.23
N ALA A 8 -6.95 5.01 -15.73
CA ALA A 8 -5.93 5.88 -15.14
C ALA A 8 -5.29 5.24 -13.89
N LEU A 9 -6.08 4.54 -13.07
CA LEU A 9 -5.57 3.79 -11.91
C LEU A 9 -4.73 2.57 -12.31
N LEU A 10 -5.05 1.91 -13.42
CA LEU A 10 -4.27 0.76 -13.91
C LEU A 10 -2.92 1.18 -14.52
N ALA A 11 -2.84 2.41 -15.06
CA ALA A 11 -1.59 2.98 -15.56
C ALA A 11 -0.70 3.54 -14.44
N GLU A 12 -1.26 3.81 -13.25
CA GLU A 12 -0.54 4.34 -12.09
C GLU A 12 0.31 3.22 -11.44
N MET A 13 1.58 3.14 -11.84
CA MET A 13 2.55 2.19 -11.26
C MET A 13 3.47 2.82 -10.20
N ASP A 14 3.51 4.15 -10.11
CA ASP A 14 4.44 4.88 -9.23
C ASP A 14 3.96 5.01 -7.79
N ASN A 15 2.64 4.97 -7.57
CA ASN A 15 2.04 5.23 -6.27
C ASN A 15 1.04 4.12 -5.92
N TRP A 16 1.52 3.16 -5.13
CA TRP A 16 0.75 2.02 -4.63
C TRP A 16 0.64 2.10 -3.10
N PRO A 17 -0.39 2.79 -2.57
CA PRO A 17 -0.55 2.94 -1.13
C PRO A 17 -0.69 1.57 -0.46
N THR A 18 0.29 1.18 0.35
CA THR A 18 0.26 -0.07 1.10
C THR A 18 -0.18 0.19 2.53
N TYR A 19 -1.20 -0.53 2.95
CA TYR A 19 -1.80 -0.38 4.26
C TYR A 19 -1.56 -1.61 5.11
N TYR A 20 -1.06 -1.40 6.32
CA TYR A 20 -0.93 -2.42 7.36
C TYR A 20 -2.09 -2.30 8.36
N PRO A 21 -2.51 -3.41 9.01
CA PRO A 21 -3.50 -3.37 10.07
C PRO A 21 -3.15 -2.35 11.15
N TYR A 22 -4.10 -1.50 11.53
CA TYR A 22 -3.91 -0.41 12.50
C TYR A 22 -3.43 -0.88 13.89
N GLN A 23 -3.74 -2.14 14.23
CA GLN A 23 -3.38 -2.75 15.51
C GLN A 23 -1.91 -3.17 15.57
N LEU A 24 -1.19 -3.20 14.42
CA LEU A 24 0.22 -3.55 14.39
C LEU A 24 1.07 -2.39 14.89
N THR A 25 2.07 -2.74 15.71
CA THR A 25 3.13 -1.81 16.08
C THR A 25 4.07 -1.59 14.90
N LYS A 26 4.75 -0.44 14.87
CA LYS A 26 5.74 -0.12 13.83
C LYS A 26 6.80 -1.21 13.67
N GLN A 27 7.19 -1.88 14.75
CA GLN A 27 8.16 -2.97 14.73
C GLN A 27 7.62 -4.22 14.03
N GLN A 28 6.35 -4.57 14.24
CA GLN A 28 5.70 -5.70 13.55
C GLN A 28 5.54 -5.43 12.05
N VAL A 29 5.23 -4.19 11.66
CA VAL A 29 5.17 -3.81 10.24
C VAL A 29 6.52 -3.99 9.54
N VAL A 30 7.61 -3.57 10.20
CA VAL A 30 8.97 -3.75 9.66
C VAL A 30 9.36 -5.23 9.60
N ASP A 31 8.99 -6.00 10.61
CA ASP A 31 9.26 -7.45 10.64
C ASP A 31 8.53 -8.18 9.50
N GLU A 32 7.25 -7.88 9.26
CA GLU A 32 6.48 -8.41 8.13
C GLU A 32 7.05 -7.99 6.77
N MET A 33 7.56 -6.76 6.64
CA MET A 33 8.23 -6.28 5.42
C MET A 33 9.55 -7.01 5.14
N LEU A 34 10.28 -7.45 6.18
CA LEU A 34 11.58 -8.10 6.05
C LEU A 34 11.49 -9.62 5.89
N HIS A 35 10.38 -10.23 6.32
CA HIS A 35 10.13 -11.66 6.20
C HIS A 35 9.42 -12.06 4.90
N HIS A 36 9.06 -11.09 4.04
CA HIS A 36 8.46 -11.32 2.72
C HIS A 36 9.49 -11.51 1.61
#